data_AF-A0A7U9XIE0-F1
#
_entry.id   AF-A0A7U9XIE0-F1
#
_cell.length_a   1.000
_cell.length_b   1.000
_cell.length_c   1.000
_cell.angle_alpha   90.00
_cell.angle_beta   90.00
_cell.angle_gamma   90.00
#
_symmetry.space_group_name_H-M   'P 1'
#
loop_
_entity.id
_entity.type
_entity.pdbx_description
1 polymer ?
#
loop_
_entity_poly.entity_id
_entity_poly.type
_entity_poly.pdbx_seq_one_letter_code
_entity_poly.pdbx_strand_id
1 'polypeptide(L)'
;MGDKIRIDQRKVEEDAVLLEGARSRLERAPLDSQDMKTTLSANAKSKAAYGNSQERLSDLSGLLDQEVKNIRSLGAAFVEFDEMAGAVYAKK
;
A
#
# COMPACT_ATOMS: atom_id res chain seq x y z
N MET A 1 -29.09 21.79 9.53
CA MET A 1 -28.93 20.53 8.77
C MET A 1 -27.49 20.13 8.92
N GLY A 2 -27.19 18.94 9.47
CA GLY A 2 -25.81 18.44 9.43
C GLY A 2 -25.53 17.91 8.04
N ASP A 3 -24.52 18.43 7.38
CA ASP A 3 -24.08 17.90 6.09
C ASP A 3 -23.65 16.43 6.27
N LYS A 4 -24.25 15.54 5.48
CA LYS A 4 -23.84 14.13 5.40
C LYS A 4 -22.58 14.04 4.54
N ILE A 5 -21.53 13.41 5.04
CA ILE A 5 -20.29 13.21 4.31
C ILE A 5 -20.39 11.85 3.61
N ARG A 6 -21.13 11.84 2.49
CA ARG A 6 -21.31 10.62 1.70
C ARG A 6 -20.07 10.31 0.87
N ILE A 7 -19.26 9.37 1.34
CA ILE A 7 -18.14 8.80 0.59
C ILE A 7 -18.64 7.72 -0.37
N ASP A 8 -18.18 7.74 -1.63
CA ASP A 8 -18.42 6.65 -2.58
C ASP A 8 -17.56 5.43 -2.21
N GLN A 9 -18.18 4.45 -1.58
CA GLN A 9 -17.51 3.21 -1.14
C GLN A 9 -16.96 2.39 -2.30
N ARG A 10 -17.48 2.56 -3.53
CA ARG A 10 -16.90 1.91 -4.70
C ARG A 10 -15.54 2.48 -5.01
N LYS A 11 -15.39 3.80 -4.90
CA LYS A 11 -14.11 4.48 -5.12
C LYS A 11 -13.08 4.10 -4.06
N VAL A 12 -13.50 3.94 -2.80
CA VAL A 12 -12.64 3.42 -1.72
C VAL A 12 -12.07 2.06 -2.07
N GLU A 13 -12.91 1.15 -2.57
CA GLU A 13 -12.46 -0.19 -2.94
C GLU A 13 -11.64 -0.20 -4.24
N GLU A 14 -12.01 0.60 -5.24
CA GLU A 14 -11.22 0.78 -6.47
C GLU A 14 -9.79 1.27 -6.17
N ASP A 15 -9.64 2.28 -5.31
CA ASP A 15 -8.35 2.81 -4.90
C ASP A 15 -7.53 1.76 -4.12
N ALA A 16 -8.17 0.98 -3.24
CA ALA A 16 -7.53 -0.12 -2.50
C ALA A 16 -7.03 -1.23 -3.45
N VAL A 17 -7.87 -1.67 -4.39
CA VAL A 17 -7.52 -2.70 -5.38
C VAL A 17 -6.39 -2.26 -6.30
N LEU A 18 -6.36 -0.98 -6.68
CA LEU A 18 -5.28 -0.42 -7.49
C LEU A 18 -3.93 -0.54 -6.77
N LEU A 19 -3.89 -0.25 -5.47
CA LEU A 19 -2.68 -0.37 -4.65
C LEU A 19 -2.27 -1.83 -4.44
N GLU A 20 -3.22 -2.75 -4.26
CA GLU A 20 -2.93 -4.19 -4.21
C GLU A 20 -2.30 -4.68 -5.53
N GLY A 21 -2.82 -4.21 -6.67
CA GLY A 21 -2.25 -4.51 -7.99
C GLY A 21 -0.90 -3.85 -8.25
N ALA A 22 -0.61 -2.70 -7.65
CA ALA A 22 0.73 -2.11 -7.66
C ALA A 22 1.70 -2.93 -6.81
N ARG A 23 1.28 -3.35 -5.62
CA ARG A 23 2.06 -4.21 -4.72
C ARG A 23 2.45 -5.53 -5.37
N SER A 24 1.52 -6.18 -6.08
CA SER A 24 1.79 -7.47 -6.74
C SER A 24 2.87 -7.39 -7.82
N ARG A 25 3.24 -6.19 -8.28
CA ARG A 25 4.32 -5.97 -9.27
C ARG A 25 5.68 -5.68 -8.63
N LEU A 26 5.73 -5.49 -7.31
CA LEU A 26 6.97 -5.15 -6.59
C LEU A 26 7.67 -6.39 -6.00
N GLU A 27 7.46 -7.55 -6.61
CA GLU A 27 8.05 -8.81 -6.15
C GLU A 27 9.58 -8.75 -6.13
N ARG A 28 10.14 -9.28 -5.04
CA ARG A 28 11.58 -9.33 -4.83
C ARG A 28 12.17 -10.38 -5.78
N ALA A 29 13.15 -9.98 -6.57
CA ALA A 29 13.90 -10.88 -7.44
C ALA A 29 15.31 -11.03 -6.86
N PRO A 30 15.67 -12.14 -6.20
CA PRO A 30 17.06 -12.34 -5.79
C PRO A 30 17.93 -12.59 -7.02
N LEU A 31 19.18 -12.12 -6.99
CA LEU A 31 20.17 -12.52 -7.99
C LEU A 31 20.54 -14.00 -7.76
N ASP A 32 20.58 -14.79 -8.84
CA ASP A 32 21.17 -16.12 -8.82
C ASP A 32 22.65 -16.07 -8.37
N SER A 33 23.18 -17.20 -7.89
CA SER A 33 24.59 -17.30 -7.52
C SER A 33 25.49 -17.14 -8.76
N GLN A 34 25.99 -15.93 -9.00
CA GLN A 34 26.91 -15.65 -10.10
C GLN A 34 28.36 -16.02 -9.78
N ASP A 35 29.12 -16.34 -10.82
CA ASP A 35 30.54 -16.73 -10.77
C ASP A 35 31.39 -15.69 -10.01
N MET A 36 31.99 -16.12 -8.89
CA MET A 36 32.81 -15.27 -8.02
C MET A 36 34.26 -15.14 -8.49
N LYS A 37 34.63 -15.71 -9.65
CA LYS A 37 36.01 -15.70 -10.14
C LYS A 37 36.50 -14.34 -10.65
N THR A 38 35.63 -13.36 -10.91
CA THR A 38 36.06 -12.07 -11.49
C THR A 38 36.44 -11.04 -10.42
N THR A 39 37.65 -10.49 -10.51
CA THR A 39 38.32 -9.59 -9.56
C THR A 39 37.86 -8.12 -9.58
N LEU A 40 36.61 -7.83 -9.97
CA LEU A 40 36.12 -6.45 -10.07
C LEU A 40 35.43 -6.02 -8.77
N SER A 41 36.06 -5.16 -7.99
CA SER A 41 35.45 -4.48 -6.83
C SER A 41 34.15 -3.73 -7.20
N ALA A 42 33.97 -3.37 -8.47
CA ALA A 42 32.71 -2.87 -9.02
C ALA A 42 31.56 -3.87 -8.85
N ASN A 43 31.80 -5.18 -9.02
CA ASN A 43 30.76 -6.22 -8.87
C ASN A 43 30.24 -6.30 -7.43
N ALA A 44 31.12 -6.14 -6.43
CA ALA A 44 30.71 -6.12 -5.02
C ALA A 44 29.84 -4.90 -4.68
N LYS A 45 30.20 -3.71 -5.19
CA LYS A 45 29.40 -2.49 -5.00
C LYS A 45 28.03 -2.60 -5.67
N SER A 46 27.99 -3.08 -6.91
CA SER A 46 26.74 -3.30 -7.64
C SER A 46 25.84 -4.32 -6.93
N LYS A 47 26.41 -5.41 -6.37
CA LYS A 47 25.68 -6.39 -5.57
C LYS A 47 25.07 -5.78 -4.31
N ALA A 48 25.85 -4.99 -3.58
CA ALA A 48 25.36 -4.30 -2.38
C ALA A 48 24.23 -3.31 -2.74
N ALA A 49 24.40 -2.53 -3.81
CA ALA A 49 23.37 -1.61 -4.30
C ALA A 49 22.10 -2.35 -4.71
N TYR A 50 22.23 -3.49 -5.39
CA TYR A 50 21.10 -4.35 -5.74
C TYR A 50 20.38 -4.88 -4.50
N GLY A 51 21.11 -5.43 -3.53
CA GLY A 51 20.56 -5.91 -2.26
C GLY A 51 19.77 -4.82 -1.53
N ASN A 52 20.34 -3.62 -1.40
CA ASN A 52 19.68 -2.46 -0.82
C ASN A 52 18.41 -2.08 -1.59
N SER A 53 18.42 -2.17 -2.93
CA SER A 53 17.23 -1.93 -3.74
C SER A 53 16.15 -2.99 -3.48
N GLN A 54 16.52 -4.26 -3.34
CA GLN A 54 15.60 -5.34 -3.03
C GLN A 54 14.99 -5.20 -1.62
N GLU A 55 15.72 -4.66 -0.65
CA GLU A 55 15.18 -4.32 0.68
C GLU A 55 14.17 -3.17 0.57
N ARG A 56 14.53 -2.08 -0.13
CA ARG A 56 13.63 -0.95 -0.34
C ARG A 56 12.33 -1.34 -1.07
N LEU A 57 12.39 -2.27 -2.02
CA LEU A 57 11.20 -2.83 -2.68
C LEU A 57 10.30 -3.58 -1.70
N SER A 58 10.90 -4.33 -0.77
CA SER A 58 10.17 -5.02 0.30
C SER A 58 9.49 -4.02 1.24
N ASP A 59 10.21 -2.98 1.66
CA ASP A 59 9.67 -1.94 2.53
C ASP A 59 8.50 -1.20 1.85
N LEU A 60 8.66 -0.84 0.58
CA LEU A 60 7.60 -0.21 -0.21
C LEU A 60 6.37 -1.11 -0.34
N SER A 61 6.57 -2.41 -0.56
CA SER A 61 5.46 -3.38 -0.62
C SER A 61 4.68 -3.41 0.70
N GLY A 62 5.38 -3.38 1.84
CA GLY A 62 4.75 -3.33 3.16
C GLY A 62 4.01 -2.01 3.43
N LEU A 63 4.54 -0.88 2.95
CA LEU A 63 3.86 0.41 3.05
C LEU A 63 2.56 0.45 2.23
N LEU A 64 2.56 -0.14 1.03
CA LEU A 64 1.35 -0.25 0.21
C LEU A 64 0.27 -1.10 0.89
N ASP A 65 0.66 -2.21 1.55
CA ASP A 65 -0.26 -3.01 2.35
C ASP A 65 -0.89 -2.23 3.50
N GLN A 66 -0.10 -1.39 4.16
CA GLN A 66 -0.61 -0.53 5.22
C GLN A 66 -1.58 0.51 4.66
N GLU A 67 -1.29 1.08 3.49
CA GLU A 67 -2.14 2.11 2.88
C GLU A 67 -3.48 1.55 2.42
N VAL A 68 -3.52 0.34 1.86
CA VAL A 68 -4.75 -0.38 1.56
C VAL A 68 -5.64 -0.52 2.81
N LYS A 69 -5.04 -0.88 3.95
CA LYS A 69 -5.76 -0.97 5.23
C LYS A 69 -6.27 0.39 5.70
N ASN A 70 -5.47 1.44 5.55
CA ASN A 70 -5.85 2.80 5.93
C ASN A 70 -7.07 3.28 5.12
N ILE A 71 -7.05 3.11 3.79
CA ILE A 71 -8.13 3.52 2.89
C ILE A 71 -9.46 2.84 3.27
N ARG A 72 -9.43 1.50 3.41
CA ARG A 72 -10.62 0.73 3.80
C ARG A 72 -11.13 1.12 5.20
N SER A 73 -10.23 1.32 6.15
CA SER A 73 -10.61 1.72 7.53
C SER A 73 -11.22 3.12 7.56
N LEU A 74 -10.66 4.07 6.81
CA LEU A 74 -11.20 5.42 6.70
C LEU A 74 -12.57 5.42 6.01
N GLY A 75 -12.73 4.61 4.95
CA GLY A 75 -14.01 4.39 4.28
C GLY A 75 -15.09 3.90 5.25
N ALA A 76 -14.77 2.92 6.10
CA ALA A 76 -15.66 2.42 7.14
C ALA A 76 -16.01 3.49 8.20
N ALA A 77 -15.02 4.26 8.66
CA ALA A 77 -15.26 5.33 9.63
C ALA A 77 -16.22 6.42 9.12
N PHE A 78 -16.17 6.74 7.82
CA PHE A 78 -17.13 7.66 7.22
C PHE A 78 -18.55 7.08 7.14
N VAL A 79 -18.70 5.78 6.91
CA VAL A 79 -20.02 5.12 6.95
C VAL A 79 -20.62 5.21 8.35
N GLU A 80 -19.84 4.85 9.37
CA GLU A 80 -20.28 4.93 10.77
C GLU A 80 -20.67 6.36 11.16
N PHE A 81 -19.88 7.35 10.72
CA PHE A 81 -20.20 8.76 10.95
C PHE A 81 -21.55 9.16 10.34
N ASP A 82 -21.78 8.81 9.08
CA ASP A 82 -23.04 9.12 8.37
C ASP A 82 -24.26 8.43 9.01
N GLU A 83 -24.09 7.20 9.50
CA GLU A 83 -25.12 6.45 10.23
C GLU A 83 -25.46 7.12 11.58
N MET A 84 -24.43 7.47 12.36
CA MET A 84 -24.61 8.18 13.64
C MET A 84 -25.25 9.55 13.43
N ALA A 85 -24.77 10.32 12.45
CA ALA A 85 -25.36 11.61 12.10
C ALA A 85 -26.83 11.44 11.70
N GLY A 86 -27.15 10.46 10.84
CA GLY A 86 -28.51 10.12 10.45
C GLY A 86 -29.42 9.80 11.63
N ALA A 87 -28.94 9.00 12.59
CA ALA A 87 -29.69 8.62 13.79
C ALA A 87 -29.97 9.80 14.74
N VAL A 88 -29.05 10.75 14.85
CA VAL A 88 -29.23 11.96 15.66
C VAL A 88 -30.25 12.91 15.01
N TYR A 89 -30.24 13.04 13.68
CA TYR A 89 -31.17 13.93 12.98
C TYR A 89 -32.57 13.34 12.77
N ALA A 90 -32.74 12.01 12.79
CA ALA A 90 -34.04 11.37 12.70
C ALA A 90 -34.87 11.39 14.00
N LYS A 91 -34.26 11.76 15.13
CA LYS A 91 -34.92 11.88 16.46
C LYS A 91 -35.43 13.30 16.78
N LYS A 92 -35.38 14.24 15.84
CA LYS A 92 -35.98 15.59 15.95
C LYS A 92 -37.14 15.73 14.98
#